data_AF-A0AAE3JF24-F1
#
_entry.id   AF-A0AAE3JF24-F1
#
_cell.length_a   1.000
_cell.length_b   1.000
_cell.length_c   1.000
_cell.angle_alpha   90.00
_cell.angle_beta   90.00
_cell.angle_gamma   90.00
#
_symmetry.space_group_name_H-M   'P 1'
#
loop_
_entity.id
_entity.type
_entity.pdbx_description
1 polymer ?
#
loop_
_entity_poly.entity_id
_entity_poly.type
_entity_poly.pdbx_seq_one_letter_code
_entity_poly.pdbx_strand_id
1 'polypeptide(L)'
;MAIPSPVPNTNISLQYAVLALLAAMYGPVAGGLIGFIGHALIDLSWGGSPWWSWVITSAFVGVVIGMFAKKLNVQEGVFDKTKTAIFAIANVAAHVIGWVVVAPVLDILIYAEPVKKVFAQGVFAAISNSITGVIVGGLLIVAYTKTIAKKGSLDRE
;
A
#
# COMPACT_ATOMS: atom_id res chain seq x y z
N MET A 1 -13.72 -2.61 0.60
CA MET A 1 -14.21 -3.77 1.35
C MET A 1 -13.23 -4.03 2.48
N ALA A 2 -13.71 -4.03 3.72
CA ALA A 2 -12.92 -4.39 4.91
C ALA A 2 -13.30 -5.82 5.32
N ILE A 3 -12.31 -6.68 5.50
CA ILE A 3 -12.49 -8.03 6.04
C ILE A 3 -12.17 -7.95 7.55
N PRO A 4 -13.05 -8.42 8.44
CA PRO A 4 -12.84 -8.36 9.88
C PRO A 4 -11.54 -9.06 10.31
N SER A 5 -10.94 -8.58 11.39
CA SER A 5 -9.74 -9.19 11.98
C SER A 5 -9.95 -9.60 13.44
N PRO A 6 -9.13 -10.52 13.99
CA PRO A 6 -9.16 -10.86 15.41
C PRO A 6 -8.55 -9.76 16.30
N VAL A 7 -7.98 -8.70 15.75
CA VAL A 7 -7.40 -7.58 16.49
C VAL A 7 -8.40 -6.41 16.51
N PRO A 8 -8.78 -5.89 17.70
CA PRO A 8 -9.75 -4.81 17.81
C PRO A 8 -9.41 -3.60 16.93
N ASN A 9 -10.44 -3.02 16.33
CA ASN A 9 -10.36 -1.81 15.50
C ASN A 9 -9.33 -1.91 14.35
N THR A 10 -9.02 -3.12 13.88
CA THR A 10 -8.13 -3.36 12.73
C THR A 10 -8.83 -4.26 11.74
N ASN A 11 -8.68 -3.96 10.45
CA ASN A 11 -9.30 -4.73 9.37
C ASN A 11 -8.26 -5.08 8.31
N ILE A 12 -8.51 -6.17 7.58
CA ILE A 12 -7.76 -6.47 6.36
C ILE A 12 -8.43 -5.70 5.22
N SER A 13 -7.66 -4.86 4.52
CA SER A 13 -8.20 -3.96 3.50
C SER A 13 -7.53 -4.14 2.14
N LEU A 14 -8.35 -4.29 1.09
CA LEU A 14 -7.90 -4.28 -0.30
C LEU A 14 -7.34 -2.93 -0.76
N GLN A 15 -7.48 -1.87 0.04
CA GLN A 15 -6.95 -0.54 -0.31
C GLN A 15 -5.45 -0.57 -0.57
N TYR A 16 -4.68 -1.40 0.15
CA TYR A 16 -3.23 -1.47 0.00
C TYR A 16 -2.81 -2.15 -1.29
N ALA A 17 -3.65 -3.02 -1.86
CA ALA A 17 -3.43 -3.56 -3.20
C ALA A 17 -3.55 -2.47 -4.27
N VAL A 18 -4.58 -1.64 -4.16
CA VAL A 18 -4.81 -0.51 -5.08
C VAL A 18 -3.72 0.56 -4.91
N LEU A 19 -3.39 0.92 -3.66
CA LEU A 19 -2.31 1.85 -3.36
C LEU A 19 -0.97 1.35 -3.94
N ALA A 20 -0.64 0.07 -3.74
CA ALA A 20 0.60 -0.50 -4.24
C ALA A 20 0.70 -0.46 -5.78
N LEU A 21 -0.37 -0.82 -6.48
CA LEU A 21 -0.45 -0.71 -7.94
C LEU A 21 -0.23 0.74 -8.40
N LEU A 22 -1.03 1.68 -7.88
CA LEU A 22 -1.02 3.05 -8.36
C LEU A 22 0.27 3.79 -7.99
N ALA A 23 0.83 3.52 -6.81
CA ALA A 23 2.14 4.03 -6.45
C ALA A 23 3.24 3.50 -7.39
N ALA A 24 3.21 2.20 -7.72
CA ALA A 24 4.16 1.61 -8.68
C ALA A 24 4.00 2.15 -10.11
N MET A 25 2.82 2.63 -10.48
CA MET A 25 2.56 3.25 -11.79
C MET A 25 2.95 4.72 -11.84
N TYR A 26 2.62 5.49 -10.80
CA TYR A 26 2.63 6.96 -10.86
C TYR A 26 3.69 7.63 -9.98
N GLY A 27 4.46 6.86 -9.22
CA GLY A 27 5.59 7.37 -8.45
C GLY A 27 5.24 7.87 -7.04
N PRO A 28 6.24 8.39 -6.31
CA PRO A 28 6.15 8.62 -4.87
C PRO A 28 5.15 9.72 -4.49
N VAL A 29 5.06 10.80 -5.27
CA VAL A 29 4.13 11.90 -4.99
C VAL A 29 2.69 11.44 -5.15
N ALA A 30 2.37 10.80 -6.27
CA ALA A 30 1.05 10.24 -6.50
C ALA A 30 0.71 9.15 -5.46
N GLY A 31 1.65 8.24 -5.18
CA GLY A 31 1.48 7.22 -4.14
C GLY A 31 1.16 7.83 -2.77
N GLY A 32 1.90 8.87 -2.36
CA GLY A 32 1.64 9.58 -1.11
C GLY A 32 0.25 10.22 -1.07
N LEU A 33 -0.15 10.92 -2.12
CA LEU A 33 -1.47 11.56 -2.21
C LEU A 33 -2.61 10.53 -2.22
N ILE A 34 -2.45 9.43 -2.94
CA ILE A 34 -3.44 8.33 -2.98
C ILE A 34 -3.58 7.69 -1.60
N GLY A 35 -2.46 7.43 -0.91
CA GLY A 35 -2.48 6.90 0.44
C GLY A 35 -3.14 7.85 1.44
N PHE A 36 -2.79 9.14 1.38
CA PHE A 36 -3.33 10.17 2.26
C PHE A 36 -4.83 10.39 2.03
N ILE A 37 -5.21 10.80 0.81
CA ILE A 37 -6.58 11.16 0.46
C ILE A 37 -7.47 9.92 0.54
N GLY A 38 -6.99 8.78 0.02
CA GLY A 38 -7.75 7.54 0.01
C GLY A 38 -8.10 7.07 1.42
N HIS A 39 -7.14 7.07 2.35
CA HIS A 39 -7.42 6.65 3.72
C HIS A 39 -8.35 7.63 4.44
N ALA A 40 -8.12 8.94 4.30
CA ALA A 40 -8.99 9.94 4.91
C ALA A 40 -10.46 9.81 4.43
N LEU A 41 -10.67 9.53 3.14
CA LEU A 41 -12.01 9.30 2.59
C LEU A 41 -12.65 8.01 3.12
N ILE A 42 -11.85 6.96 3.35
CA ILE A 42 -12.35 5.71 3.95
C ILE A 42 -12.84 5.97 5.38
N ASP A 43 -12.08 6.68 6.19
CA ASP A 43 -12.49 7.02 7.56
C ASP A 43 -13.77 7.85 7.59
N LEU A 44 -13.86 8.86 6.72
CA LEU A 44 -15.06 9.70 6.57
C LEU A 44 -16.27 8.88 6.11
N SER A 45 -16.07 7.89 5.25
CA SER A 45 -17.18 7.06 4.72
C SER A 45 -17.86 6.22 5.81
N TRP A 46 -17.22 6.04 6.97
CA TRP A 46 -17.77 5.29 8.10
C TRP A 46 -18.45 6.21 9.13
N GLY A 47 -18.63 7.49 8.78
CA GLY A 47 -19.28 8.49 9.65
C GLY A 47 -18.38 9.00 10.78
N GLY A 48 -17.10 8.64 10.77
CA GLY A 48 -16.10 9.10 11.74
C GLY A 48 -15.31 10.32 11.27
N SER A 49 -14.38 10.77 12.11
CA SER A 49 -13.32 11.71 11.72
C SER A 49 -12.07 10.94 11.27
N PRO A 50 -11.25 11.48 10.35
CA PRO A 50 -10.01 10.84 9.93
C PRO A 50 -9.09 10.50 11.11
N TRP A 51 -8.56 9.27 11.11
CA TRP A 51 -7.58 8.82 12.09
C TRP A 51 -6.17 9.15 11.58
N TRP A 52 -5.69 10.34 11.93
CA TRP A 52 -4.57 10.98 11.25
C TRP A 52 -3.26 10.20 11.28
N SER A 53 -2.97 9.47 12.35
CA SER A 53 -1.80 8.58 12.42
C SER A 53 -1.83 7.52 11.32
N TRP A 54 -2.99 6.96 11.00
CA TRP A 54 -3.17 5.91 9.99
C TRP A 54 -3.21 6.49 8.56
N VAL A 55 -3.80 7.68 8.42
CA VAL A 55 -3.76 8.47 7.18
C VAL A 55 -2.32 8.82 6.80
N ILE A 56 -1.54 9.36 7.74
CA ILE A 56 -0.12 9.69 7.54
C ILE A 56 0.68 8.43 7.23
N THR A 57 0.43 7.34 7.93
CA THR A 57 1.09 6.05 7.69
C THR A 57 0.79 5.53 6.28
N SER A 58 -0.43 5.68 5.79
CA SER A 58 -0.80 5.25 4.44
C SER A 58 -0.15 6.10 3.36
N ALA A 59 -0.05 7.41 3.59
CA ALA A 59 0.73 8.31 2.74
C ALA A 59 2.20 7.87 2.69
N PHE A 60 2.80 7.58 3.85
CA PHE A 60 4.17 7.07 3.93
C PHE A 60 4.36 5.78 3.13
N VAL A 61 3.48 4.79 3.28
CA VAL A 61 3.53 3.53 2.53
C VAL A 61 3.48 3.80 1.02
N GLY A 62 2.57 4.67 0.58
CA GLY A 62 2.44 5.05 -0.83
C GLY A 62 3.70 5.73 -1.39
N VAL A 63 4.32 6.63 -0.62
CA VAL A 63 5.60 7.25 -1.00
C VAL A 63 6.70 6.20 -1.15
N VAL A 64 6.87 5.32 -0.17
CA VAL A 64 7.95 4.33 -0.16
C VAL A 64 7.84 3.37 -1.34
N ILE A 65 6.64 2.84 -1.62
CA ILE A 65 6.42 1.98 -2.79
C ILE A 65 6.66 2.79 -4.07
N GLY A 66 6.14 4.01 -4.14
CA GLY A 66 6.25 4.87 -5.32
C GLY A 66 7.68 5.28 -5.67
N MET A 67 8.61 5.31 -4.71
CA MET A 67 10.04 5.52 -5.00
C MET A 67 10.61 4.48 -5.98
N PHE A 68 10.01 3.29 -6.04
CA PHE A 68 10.43 2.21 -6.95
C PHE A 68 9.72 2.24 -8.30
N ALA A 69 8.76 3.14 -8.55
CA ALA A 69 7.98 3.17 -9.78
C ALA A 69 8.84 3.19 -11.05
N LYS A 70 9.92 3.98 -11.07
CA LYS A 70 10.87 4.02 -12.20
C LYS A 70 11.61 2.71 -12.41
N LYS A 71 11.95 1.99 -11.34
CA LYS A 71 12.62 0.67 -11.42
C LYS A 71 11.65 -0.43 -11.85
N LEU A 72 10.40 -0.35 -11.41
CA LEU A 72 9.35 -1.30 -11.76
C LEU A 72 8.87 -1.09 -13.20
N ASN A 73 8.74 0.17 -13.63
CA ASN A 73 8.32 0.60 -14.97
C ASN A 73 7.23 -0.30 -15.56
N VAL A 74 6.14 -0.47 -14.81
CA VAL A 74 5.06 -1.43 -15.13
C VAL A 74 4.32 -1.07 -16.43
N GLN A 75 4.46 0.18 -16.87
CA GLN A 75 3.87 0.71 -18.11
C GLN A 75 4.56 0.17 -19.38
N GLU A 76 5.71 -0.49 -19.27
CA GLU A 76 6.34 -1.19 -20.40
C GLU A 76 5.69 -2.55 -20.72
N GLY A 77 4.70 -2.98 -19.95
CA GLY A 77 4.06 -4.29 -20.13
C GLY A 77 4.94 -5.47 -19.70
N VAL A 78 6.02 -5.23 -18.95
CA VAL A 78 6.92 -6.26 -18.44
C VAL A 78 6.99 -6.19 -16.92
N PHE A 79 6.56 -7.26 -16.26
CA PHE A 79 6.68 -7.47 -14.81
C PHE A 79 7.29 -8.83 -14.53
N ASP A 80 8.61 -8.92 -14.73
CA ASP A 80 9.37 -10.17 -14.57
C ASP A 80 9.66 -10.51 -13.09
N LYS A 81 10.42 -11.58 -12.87
CA LYS A 81 10.78 -12.05 -11.51
C LYS A 81 11.57 -11.00 -10.73
N THR A 82 12.43 -10.22 -11.39
CA THR A 82 13.24 -9.18 -10.75
C THR A 82 12.36 -8.03 -10.29
N LYS A 83 11.48 -7.53 -11.16
CA LYS A 83 10.50 -6.48 -10.83
C LYS A 83 9.52 -6.97 -9.74
N THR A 84 9.11 -8.23 -9.80
CA THR A 84 8.28 -8.86 -8.76
C THR A 84 8.98 -8.86 -7.40
N ALA A 85 10.25 -9.25 -7.35
CA ALA A 85 11.04 -9.24 -6.11
C ALA A 85 11.22 -7.82 -5.55
N ILE A 86 11.57 -6.85 -6.39
CA ILE A 86 11.70 -5.44 -6.00
C ILE A 86 10.37 -4.92 -5.43
N PHE A 87 9.26 -5.18 -6.11
CA PHE A 87 7.93 -4.76 -5.67
C PHE A 87 7.56 -5.37 -4.32
N ALA A 88 7.80 -6.68 -4.14
CA ALA A 88 7.50 -7.38 -2.90
C ALA A 88 8.31 -6.83 -1.72
N ILE A 89 9.64 -6.68 -1.90
CA ILE A 89 10.53 -6.16 -0.86
C ILE A 89 10.14 -4.71 -0.48
N ALA A 90 9.88 -3.86 -1.49
CA ALA A 90 9.46 -2.48 -1.24
C ALA A 90 8.13 -2.41 -0.48
N ASN A 91 7.15 -3.24 -0.85
CA ASN A 91 5.86 -3.30 -0.15
C ASN A 91 6.02 -3.75 1.29
N VAL A 92 6.73 -4.84 1.54
CA VAL A 92 6.92 -5.38 2.90
C VAL A 92 7.66 -4.37 3.76
N ALA A 93 8.75 -3.77 3.26
CA ALA A 93 9.49 -2.75 3.99
C ALA A 93 8.62 -1.52 4.32
N ALA A 94 7.84 -1.03 3.34
CA ALA A 94 6.93 0.09 3.54
C ALA A 94 5.91 -0.19 4.65
N HIS A 95 5.29 -1.37 4.62
CA HIS A 95 4.28 -1.74 5.61
C HIS A 95 4.86 -2.03 6.98
N VAL A 96 6.01 -2.69 7.07
CA VAL A 96 6.67 -2.92 8.37
C VAL A 96 7.04 -1.59 9.01
N ILE A 97 7.69 -0.68 8.29
CA ILE A 97 8.09 0.62 8.85
C ILE A 97 6.84 1.45 9.17
N GLY A 98 5.88 1.50 8.25
CA GLY A 98 4.65 2.27 8.44
C GLY A 98 3.84 1.78 9.64
N TRP A 99 3.52 0.49 9.68
CA TRP A 99 2.56 -0.04 10.65
C TRP A 99 3.18 -0.48 11.96
N VAL A 100 4.48 -0.82 12.03
CA VAL A 100 5.13 -1.19 13.30
C VAL A 100 5.78 0.03 13.96
N VAL A 101 6.11 1.07 13.21
CA VAL A 101 6.80 2.27 13.75
C VAL A 101 5.94 3.52 13.62
N VAL A 102 5.58 3.94 12.40
CA VAL A 102 4.93 5.23 12.17
C VAL A 102 3.55 5.30 12.84
N ALA A 103 2.66 4.34 12.57
CA ALA A 103 1.32 4.34 13.13
C ALA A 103 1.31 4.25 14.67
N PRO A 104 1.99 3.28 15.32
CA PRO A 104 1.91 3.16 16.78
C PRO A 104 2.53 4.35 17.51
N VAL A 105 3.63 4.92 16.98
CA VAL A 105 4.25 6.12 17.56
C VAL A 105 3.30 7.30 17.47
N LEU A 106 2.68 7.53 16.32
CA LEU A 106 1.70 8.61 16.15
C LEU A 106 0.42 8.37 16.96
N ASP A 107 -0.03 7.13 17.09
CA ASP A 107 -1.19 6.78 17.92
C ASP A 107 -0.95 7.14 19.40
N ILE A 108 0.26 6.88 19.90
CA ILE A 108 0.65 7.27 21.26
C ILE A 108 0.74 8.79 21.39
N LEU A 109 1.38 9.47 20.44
CA LEU A 109 1.65 10.91 20.54
C LEU A 109 0.40 11.77 20.33
N ILE A 110 -0.50 11.39 19.43
CA ILE A 110 -1.68 12.18 19.05
C ILE A 110 -2.88 11.82 19.94
N TYR A 111 -3.07 10.54 20.23
CA TYR A 111 -4.29 10.03 20.86
C TYR A 111 -4.07 9.42 22.25
N ALA A 112 -2.82 9.38 22.74
CA ALA A 112 -2.47 8.76 24.02
C ALA A 112 -2.96 7.31 24.15
N GLU A 113 -3.01 6.58 23.02
CA GLU A 113 -3.50 5.21 22.98
C GLU A 113 -2.58 4.24 23.74
N PRO A 114 -3.12 3.18 24.38
CA PRO A 114 -2.32 2.23 25.12
C PRO A 114 -1.28 1.50 24.24
N VAL A 115 0.00 1.57 24.62
CA VAL A 115 1.14 1.02 23.88
C VAL A 115 0.90 -0.44 23.44
N LYS A 116 0.47 -1.31 24.35
CA LYS A 116 0.25 -2.74 24.03
C LYS A 116 -0.81 -2.94 22.94
N LYS A 117 -1.85 -2.10 22.91
CA LYS A 117 -2.93 -2.17 21.92
C LYS A 117 -2.40 -1.76 20.55
N VAL A 118 -1.78 -0.58 20.45
CA VAL A 118 -1.38 -0.02 19.14
C VAL A 118 -0.24 -0.80 18.49
N PHE A 119 0.67 -1.39 19.27
CA PHE A 119 1.69 -2.28 18.71
C PHE A 119 1.10 -3.62 18.23
N ALA A 120 0.10 -4.18 18.92
CA ALA A 120 -0.59 -5.38 18.44
C ALA A 120 -1.36 -5.11 17.13
N GLN A 121 -2.05 -3.95 17.06
CA GLN A 121 -2.69 -3.48 15.83
C GLN A 121 -1.66 -3.26 14.71
N GLY A 122 -0.55 -2.60 15.03
CA GLY A 122 0.52 -2.30 14.08
C GLY A 122 1.18 -3.55 13.48
N VAL A 123 1.51 -4.56 14.29
CA VAL A 123 2.06 -5.83 13.81
C VAL A 123 1.05 -6.57 12.93
N PHE A 124 -0.22 -6.65 13.36
CA PHE A 124 -1.25 -7.30 12.56
C PHE A 124 -1.44 -6.58 11.21
N ALA A 125 -1.56 -5.26 11.23
CA ALA A 125 -1.71 -4.42 10.04
C ALA A 125 -0.50 -4.56 9.10
N ALA A 126 0.72 -4.59 9.63
CA ALA A 126 1.94 -4.80 8.83
C ALA A 126 1.86 -6.11 8.05
N ILE A 127 1.46 -7.21 8.71
CA ILE A 127 1.35 -8.53 8.09
C ILE A 127 0.22 -8.55 7.06
N SER A 128 -0.99 -8.15 7.44
CA SER A 128 -2.16 -8.22 6.57
C SER A 128 -2.01 -7.34 5.34
N ASN A 129 -1.55 -6.10 5.54
CA ASN A 129 -1.43 -5.13 4.45
C ASN A 129 -0.27 -5.49 3.53
N SER A 130 0.83 -6.09 4.04
CA SER A 130 1.88 -6.66 3.21
C SER A 130 1.37 -7.78 2.32
N ILE A 131 0.61 -8.73 2.89
CA ILE A 131 0.03 -9.84 2.11
C ILE A 131 -0.89 -9.29 1.02
N THR A 132 -1.79 -8.37 1.37
CA THR A 132 -2.70 -7.76 0.40
C THR A 132 -1.96 -6.97 -0.67
N GLY A 133 -1.01 -6.11 -0.30
CA GLY A 133 -0.22 -5.30 -1.22
C GLY A 133 0.63 -6.14 -2.17
N VAL A 134 1.34 -7.15 -1.65
CA VAL A 134 2.22 -8.01 -2.46
C VAL A 134 1.43 -8.94 -3.36
N ILE A 135 0.47 -9.69 -2.79
CA ILE A 135 -0.24 -10.73 -3.55
C ILE A 135 -1.28 -10.10 -4.45
N VAL A 136 -2.25 -9.36 -3.89
CA VAL A 136 -3.33 -8.79 -4.71
C VAL A 136 -2.81 -7.64 -5.56
N GLY A 137 -1.98 -6.74 -5.00
CA GLY A 137 -1.36 -5.67 -5.80
C GLY A 137 -0.45 -6.20 -6.91
N GLY A 138 0.32 -7.27 -6.64
CA GLY A 138 1.14 -7.94 -7.66
C GLY A 138 0.28 -8.56 -8.78
N LEU A 139 -0.81 -9.23 -8.44
CA LEU A 139 -1.77 -9.75 -9.42
C LEU A 139 -2.40 -8.64 -10.28
N LEU A 140 -2.73 -7.50 -9.67
CA LEU A 140 -3.25 -6.34 -10.40
C LEU A 140 -2.20 -5.77 -11.36
N ILE A 141 -0.92 -5.67 -10.94
CA ILE A 141 0.18 -5.26 -11.83
C ILE A 141 0.33 -6.23 -12.99
N VAL A 142 0.30 -7.55 -12.73
CA VAL A 142 0.35 -8.56 -13.79
C VAL A 142 -0.80 -8.41 -14.77
N ALA A 143 -2.03 -8.24 -14.27
CA ALA A 143 -3.20 -8.03 -15.11
C ALA A 143 -3.06 -6.76 -15.96
N TYR A 144 -2.62 -5.65 -15.35
CA TYR A 144 -2.36 -4.38 -16.05
C TYR A 144 -1.28 -4.53 -17.13
N THR A 145 -0.14 -5.15 -16.83
CA THR A 145 0.94 -5.30 -17.82
C THR A 145 0.52 -6.14 -19.04
N LYS A 146 -0.41 -7.08 -18.87
CA LYS A 146 -0.97 -7.88 -19.97
C LYS A 146 -1.90 -7.08 -20.89
N THR A 147 -2.41 -5.93 -20.48
CA THR A 147 -3.23 -5.07 -21.36
C THR A 147 -2.39 -4.17 -22.26
N ILE A 148 -1.06 -4.18 -22.11
CA ILE A 148 -0.14 -3.31 -22.85
C ILE A 148 0.52 -4.13 -23.97
N ALA A 149 0.42 -3.64 -25.20
CA ALA A 149 1.16 -4.21 -26.32
C ALA A 149 2.67 -4.03 -26.09
N LYS A 150 3.44 -5.12 -26.22
CA LYS A 150 4.89 -5.05 -26.00
C LYS A 150 5.53 -4.18 -27.07
N LYS A 151 6.44 -3.30 -26.66
CA LYS A 151 7.19 -2.46 -27.60
C LYS A 151 7.94 -3.36 -28.60
N GLY A 152 7.60 -3.24 -29.89
CA GLY A 152 8.16 -4.07 -30.96
C GLY A 152 7.37 -5.34 -31.33
N SER A 153 6.18 -5.57 -30.76
CA SER A 153 5.32 -6.74 -31.11
C SER A 153 4.32 -6.46 -32.24
N LEU A 154 4.41 -5.31 -32.90
CA LEU A 154 3.60 -5.02 -34.08
C LEU A 154 4.36 -5.55 -35.30
N ASP A 155 3.86 -6.64 -35.87
CA ASP A 155 4.28 -7.07 -37.20
C ASP A 155 3.88 -5.97 -38.20
N ARG A 156 4.82 -5.58 -39.06
CA ARG A 156 4.50 -4.68 -40.18
C ARG A 156 3.70 -5.49 -41.19
N GLU A 157 2.50 -5.02 -41.52
CA GLU A 157 1.79 -5.44 -42.75
C GLU A 157 2.60 -5.12 -44.01
#